data_AF-A0A7W4DVU9-F1
#
_entry.id   AF-A0A7W4DVU9-F1
#
_cell.length_a   1.000
_cell.length_b   1.000
_cell.length_c   1.000
_cell.angle_alpha   90.00
_cell.angle_beta   90.00
_cell.angle_gamma   90.00
#
_symmetry.space_group_name_H-M   'P 1'
#
loop_
_entity.id
_entity.type
_entity.pdbx_description
1 polymer ?
#
loop_
_entity_poly.entity_id
_entity_poly.type
_entity_poly.pdbx_seq_one_letter_code
_entity_poly.pdbx_strand_id
1 'polypeptide(L)' 'MDQMITYPIGEASFRNLRADGAVYVDKTALIYQLVKQGRYYFLSRPRRFGKSLLVSTLE' A
#
# COMPACT_ATOMS: atom_id res chain seq x y z
N MET A 1 12.12 -17.12 19.84
CA MET A 1 12.29 -17.38 18.39
C MET A 1 12.17 -16.03 17.72
N ASP A 2 13.24 -15.56 17.09
CA ASP A 2 13.23 -14.26 16.41
C ASP A 2 12.23 -14.35 15.25
N GLN A 3 11.14 -13.59 15.33
CA GLN A 3 10.09 -13.64 14.33
C GLN A 3 10.61 -12.91 13.10
N MET A 4 11.03 -13.68 12.09
CA MET A 4 11.63 -13.15 10.88
C MET A 4 10.66 -12.19 10.20
N ILE A 5 11.06 -10.92 10.10
CA ILE A 5 10.25 -9.86 9.50
C ILE A 5 10.20 -10.05 7.98
N THR A 6 9.02 -10.31 7.43
CA THR A 6 8.82 -10.45 5.97
C THR A 6 8.72 -9.08 5.32
N TYR A 7 9.69 -8.73 4.47
CA TYR A 7 9.65 -7.52 3.65
C TYR A 7 8.99 -7.83 2.29
N PRO A 8 7.91 -7.12 1.92
CA PRO A 8 7.11 -7.41 0.73
C PRO A 8 7.72 -6.81 -0.55
N ILE A 9 8.89 -7.30 -0.97
CA ILE A 9 9.59 -6.75 -2.13
C ILE A 9 8.87 -7.15 -3.42
N GLY A 10 8.31 -6.15 -4.12
CA GLY A 10 7.63 -6.35 -5.39
C GLY A 10 6.17 -6.81 -5.29
N GLU A 11 5.66 -7.00 -4.07
CA GLU A 11 4.24 -7.25 -3.82
C GLU A 11 3.44 -5.95 -3.93
N ALA A 12 2.29 -6.02 -4.61
CA ALA A 12 1.40 -4.90 -4.84
C ALA A 12 -0.04 -5.18 -4.38
N SER A 13 -0.33 -6.38 -3.87
CA SER A 13 -1.61 -6.78 -3.30
C SER A 13 -1.63 -6.50 -1.80
N PHE A 14 -2.50 -5.58 -1.39
CA PHE A 14 -2.74 -5.32 0.03
C PHE A 14 -3.34 -6.54 0.75
N ARG A 15 -4.09 -7.37 0.03
CA ARG A 15 -4.62 -8.63 0.57
C ARG A 15 -3.50 -9.61 0.93
N ASN A 16 -2.53 -9.81 0.03
CA ASN A 16 -1.43 -10.75 0.25
C ASN A 16 -0.55 -10.27 1.42
N LEU A 17 -0.21 -8.98 1.45
CA LEU A 17 0.51 -8.36 2.55
C LEU A 17 -0.06 -8.71 3.93
N ARG A 18 -1.39 -8.61 4.07
CA ARG A 18 -2.08 -8.96 5.34
C ARG A 18 -2.09 -10.46 5.60
N ALA A 19 -2.28 -11.29 4.57
CA ALA A 19 -2.28 -12.74 4.70
C ALA A 19 -0.91 -13.29 5.11
N ASP A 20 0.16 -12.70 4.57
CA ASP A 20 1.55 -13.15 4.77
C ASP A 20 2.17 -12.56 6.06
N GLY A 21 1.46 -11.70 6.78
CA GLY A 21 1.99 -10.99 7.94
C GLY A 21 3.20 -10.11 7.60
N ALA A 22 3.27 -9.61 6.36
CA ALA A 22 4.38 -8.83 5.87
C ALA A 22 4.35 -7.39 6.39
N VAL A 23 5.52 -6.74 6.44
CA VAL A 23 5.64 -5.35 6.87
C VAL A 23 4.86 -4.43 5.95
N TYR A 24 3.95 -3.65 6.53
CA TYR A 24 3.25 -2.59 5.83
C TYR A 24 3.39 -1.27 6.59
N VAL A 25 3.82 -0.22 5.90
CA VAL A 25 3.83 1.13 6.47
C VAL A 25 2.44 1.70 6.33
N ASP A 26 1.70 1.76 7.44
CA ASP A 26 0.31 2.19 7.42
C ASP A 26 0.17 3.67 7.02
N LYS A 27 -0.52 3.89 5.90
CA LYS A 27 -0.87 5.22 5.38
C LYS A 27 -2.39 5.39 5.24
N THR A 28 -3.18 4.49 5.81
CA THR A 28 -4.63 4.43 5.64
C THR A 28 -5.32 5.73 6.03
N ALA A 29 -4.84 6.41 7.09
CA ALA A 29 -5.37 7.71 7.50
C ALA A 29 -5.18 8.79 6.42
N LEU A 30 -4.03 8.82 5.74
CA LEU A 30 -3.75 9.77 4.65
C LEU A 30 -4.56 9.42 3.41
N ILE A 31 -4.68 8.12 3.09
CA ILE A 31 -5.50 7.62 1.99
C ILE A 31 -6.96 8.04 2.20
N TYR A 32 -7.48 7.90 3.42
CA TYR A 32 -8.83 8.32 3.78
C TYR A 32 -9.04 9.83 3.57
N GLN A 33 -8.08 10.67 3.98
CA GLN A 33 -8.15 12.12 3.74
C GLN A 33 -8.19 12.44 2.24
N LEU A 34 -7.35 11.77 1.43
CA LEU A 34 -7.34 11.96 -0.03
C LEU A 34 -8.72 11.62 -0.62
N VAL A 35 -9.27 10.45 -0.31
CA VAL A 35 -10.57 9.99 -0.83
C VAL A 35 -11.72 10.92 -0.42
N LYS A 36 -11.65 11.55 0.76
CA LYS A 36 -12.71 12.46 1.24
C LYS A 36 -12.63 13.87 0.68
N GLN A 37 -11.45 14.34 0.27
CA GLN A 37 -11.22 15.74 -0.09
C GLN A 37 -11.09 15.97 -1.60
N GLY A 38 -10.51 15.02 -2.35
CA GLY A 38 -10.26 15.19 -3.78
C GLY A 38 -11.23 14.42 -4.66
N ARG A 39 -11.61 15.02 -5.79
CA ARG A 39 -12.38 14.33 -6.85
C ARG A 39 -11.49 13.49 -7.78
N TYR A 40 -10.29 13.99 -8.07
CA TYR A 40 -9.33 13.34 -8.98
C TYR A 40 -7.90 13.55 -8.48
N TYR A 41 -7.09 12.48 -8.50
CA TYR A 41 -5.66 12.53 -8.19
C TYR A 41 -4.86 11.92 -9.33
N PHE A 42 -3.87 12.66 -9.84
CA PHE A 42 -2.92 12.13 -10.81
C PHE A 42 -1.80 11.40 -10.08
N LEU A 43 -1.68 10.10 -10.34
CA LEU A 43 -0.54 9.30 -9.89
C LEU A 43 0.56 9.35 -10.95
N SER A 44 1.60 10.15 -10.70
CA SER A 44 2.75 10.31 -11.60
C SER A 44 3.40 8.96 -11.93
N ARG A 45 4.20 8.87 -13.00
CA ARG A 45 4.79 7.59 -13.48
C ARG A 45 6.21 7.24 -12.99
N PRO A 46 6.68 7.55 -11.75
CA PRO A 46 7.96 6.98 -11.30
C PRO A 46 7.83 5.47 -11.08
N ARG A 47 8.83 4.72 -11.55
CA ARG A 47 8.88 3.25 -11.46
C ARG A 47 8.98 2.83 -9.99
N ARG A 48 8.30 1.74 -9.60
CA ARG A 48 8.33 1.16 -8.23
C ARG A 48 7.90 2.12 -7.10
N PHE A 49 7.10 3.14 -7.40
CA PHE A 49 6.65 4.13 -6.41
C PHE A 49 5.42 3.71 -5.59
N GLY A 50 5.08 2.41 -5.52
CA GLY A 50 3.98 1.92 -4.69
C GLY A 50 2.54 2.28 -5.15
N LYS A 51 2.35 2.79 -6.37
CA LYS A 51 1.02 3.16 -6.89
C LYS A 51 0.04 1.99 -6.94
N SER A 52 0.49 0.82 -7.40
CA SER A 52 -0.37 -0.37 -7.47
C SER A 52 -0.82 -0.81 -6.08
N LEU A 53 0.09 -0.77 -5.10
CA LEU A 53 -0.24 -1.06 -3.71
C LEU A 53 -1.25 -0.07 -3.12
N LEU A 54 -1.10 1.22 -3.43
CA LEU A 54 -2.07 2.25 -3.03
C LEU A 54 -3.47 1.93 -3.56
N VAL A 55 -3.59 1.59 -4.85
CA VAL A 55 -4.88 1.23 -5.47
C VAL A 55 -5.44 -0.05 -4.85
N SER A 56 -4.62 -1.09 -4.67
CA SER A 56 -5.06 -2.34 -4.02
C SER A 56 -5.51 -2.16 -2.57
N THR A 57 -5.03 -1.11 -1.87
CA THR A 57 -5.50 -0.77 -0.52
C THR A 57 -6.93 -0.22 -0.53
N LEU A 58 -7.39 0.34 -1.67
CA LEU A 58 -8.73 0.89 -1.86
C LEU A 58 -9.75 -0.14 -2.38
N GLU A 59 -9.28 -1.30 -2.86
CA GLU A 59 -10.08 -2.43 -3.36
C GLU A 59 -10.56 -3.34 -2.23
#